data_AF-A0A7G6X197-F1
#
_entry.id   AF-A0A7G6X197-F1
#
_cell.length_a   1.000
_cell.length_b   1.000
_cell.length_c   1.000
_cell.angle_alpha   90.00
_cell.angle_beta   90.00
_cell.angle_gamma   90.00
#
_symmetry.space_group_name_H-M   'P 1'
#
loop_
_entity.id
_entity.type
_entity.pdbx_description
1 polymer ?
#
loop_
_entity_poly.entity_id
_entity_poly.type
_entity_poly.pdbx_seq_one_letter_code
_entity_poly.pdbx_strand_id
1 'polypeptide(L)'
;MTAFTRLRHALSGLPYTTLLDATPAGAPEAKSMLNRETPPPLNSTRSAMLALIHAYVQFTFGPPTLIEVQKLAYFPQLSGEDLKMEFKPHLYGPYADTLRRALSAMEGHYITGFG
;
A
#
# COMPACT_ATOMS: atom_id res chain seq x y z
N MET A 1 26.81 23.81 -1.80
CA MET A 1 27.68 23.74 -3.00
C MET A 1 28.74 22.61 -2.96
N THR A 2 28.75 21.70 -1.99
CA THR A 2 29.89 20.76 -1.78
C THR A 2 29.72 19.38 -2.43
N ALA A 3 28.48 18.92 -2.66
CA ALA A 3 28.22 17.57 -3.18
C ALA A 3 28.69 17.37 -4.63
N PHE A 4 28.52 18.39 -5.48
CA PHE A 4 28.87 18.31 -6.90
C PHE A 4 30.39 18.25 -7.14
N THR A 5 31.17 18.95 -6.31
CA THR A 5 32.65 18.96 -6.40
C THR A 5 33.25 17.60 -6.06
N ARG A 6 32.67 16.88 -5.08
CA ARG A 6 33.11 15.53 -4.71
C ARG A 6 32.82 14.51 -5.82
N LEU A 7 31.64 14.60 -6.43
CA LEU A 7 31.26 13.75 -7.56
C LEU A 7 32.23 13.94 -8.74
N ARG A 8 32.58 15.20 -9.06
CA ARG A 8 33.50 15.50 -10.18
C ARG A 8 34.91 14.96 -9.95
N HIS A 9 35.42 15.00 -8.72
CA HIS A 9 36.75 14.48 -8.40
C HIS A 9 36.78 12.94 -8.38
N ALA A 10 35.68 12.29 -7.99
CA ALA A 10 35.58 10.83 -8.03
C ALA A 10 35.53 10.29 -9.47
N LEU A 11 34.96 11.07 -10.40
CA LEU A 11 34.80 10.69 -11.81
C LEU A 11 35.97 11.09 -12.71
N SER A 12 36.87 11.98 -12.27
CA SER A 12 37.98 12.49 -13.10
C SER A 12 39.09 11.47 -13.41
N GLY A 13 39.08 10.30 -12.77
CA GLY A 13 40.07 9.24 -12.98
C GLY A 13 39.58 8.04 -13.81
N LEU A 14 38.31 8.06 -14.25
CA LEU A 14 37.75 6.95 -15.02
C LEU A 14 37.93 7.21 -16.53
N PRO A 15 38.40 6.23 -17.32
CA PRO A 15 38.44 6.36 -18.76
C PRO A 15 37.01 6.60 -19.28
N TYR A 16 36.84 7.63 -20.13
CA TYR A 16 35.56 8.04 -20.71
C TYR A 16 34.78 6.90 -21.38
N THR A 17 35.45 5.80 -21.70
CA THR A 17 34.91 4.64 -22.41
C THR A 17 34.11 3.69 -21.51
N THR A 18 34.26 3.70 -20.18
CA THR A 18 33.58 2.73 -19.29
C THR A 18 32.23 3.23 -18.74
N LEU A 19 31.85 4.48 -19.05
CA LEU A 19 30.62 5.10 -18.53
C LEU A 19 29.39 4.92 -19.43
N LEU A 20 29.57 4.37 -20.65
CA LEU A 20 28.48 4.17 -21.62
C LEU A 20 27.85 2.78 -21.57
N ASP A 21 28.55 1.77 -21.06
CA ASP A 21 28.06 0.38 -20.98
C ASP A 21 27.31 0.06 -19.67
N ALA A 22 27.15 1.04 -18.79
CA ALA A 22 26.34 0.95 -17.58
C ALA A 22 25.03 1.72 -17.76
N THR A 23 24.25 1.39 -18.79
CA THR A 23 22.83 1.76 -18.82
C THR A 23 22.20 1.15 -17.57
N PRO A 24 21.59 1.93 -16.65
CA PRO A 24 20.85 1.31 -15.56
C PRO A 24 19.81 0.40 -16.20
N ALA A 25 19.79 -0.87 -15.81
CA ALA A 25 19.03 -1.95 -16.45
C ALA A 25 17.49 -1.81 -16.29
N GLY A 26 16.98 -0.57 -16.22
CA GLY A 26 15.65 -0.22 -15.77
C GLY A 26 15.51 -0.39 -14.26
N ALA A 27 14.55 0.32 -13.68
CA ALA A 27 14.04 -0.10 -12.38
C ALA A 27 13.34 -1.47 -12.56
N PRO A 28 13.43 -2.38 -11.56
CA PRO A 28 12.64 -3.60 -11.58
C PRO A 28 11.14 -3.26 -11.69
N GLU A 29 10.34 -4.17 -12.26
CA GLU A 29 8.89 -3.99 -12.31
C GLU A 29 8.35 -3.72 -10.90
N ALA A 30 7.35 -2.83 -10.76
CA ALA A 30 6.82 -2.42 -9.47
C ALA A 30 6.43 -3.61 -8.56
N LYS A 31 5.92 -4.71 -9.14
CA LYS A 31 5.58 -5.95 -8.41
C LYS A 31 6.78 -6.72 -7.86
N SER A 32 7.97 -6.52 -8.46
CA SER A 32 9.23 -7.14 -8.07
C SER A 32 10.10 -6.25 -7.19
N MET A 33 9.66 -5.02 -6.91
CA MET A 33 10.33 -4.15 -5.94
C MET A 33 10.11 -4.70 -4.53
N LEU A 34 11.22 -5.00 -3.84
CA LEU A 34 11.15 -5.48 -2.46
C LEU A 34 10.67 -4.36 -1.53
N ASN A 35 9.52 -4.55 -0.88
CA ASN A 35 9.10 -3.70 0.22
C ASN A 35 9.99 -3.99 1.45
N ARG A 36 10.82 -3.02 1.85
CA ARG A 36 11.71 -3.12 3.01
C ARG A 36 11.14 -2.44 4.26
N GLU A 37 9.94 -1.87 4.17
CA GLU A 37 9.29 -1.25 5.32
C GLU A 37 8.86 -2.32 6.32
N THR A 38 8.87 -1.94 7.60
CA THR A 38 8.38 -2.82 8.66
C THR A 38 6.85 -2.93 8.57
N PRO A 39 6.27 -4.14 8.52
CA PRO A 39 4.83 -4.31 8.52
C PRO A 39 4.19 -3.60 9.72
N PRO A 40 3.08 -2.87 9.53
CA PRO A 40 2.45 -2.20 10.66
C PRO A 40 1.83 -3.24 11.61
N PRO A 41 1.68 -2.91 12.90
CA PRO A 41 1.06 -3.82 13.84
C PRO A 41 -0.40 -4.10 13.47
N LEU A 42 -0.80 -5.37 13.55
CA LEU A 42 -2.20 -5.79 13.43
C LEU A 42 -2.94 -5.49 14.74
N ASN A 43 -3.52 -4.30 14.82
CA ASN A 43 -4.49 -3.97 15.87
C ASN A 43 -5.85 -4.62 15.56
N SER A 44 -6.81 -4.48 16.48
CA SER A 44 -8.15 -5.08 16.33
C SER A 44 -8.80 -4.69 15.00
N THR A 45 -8.80 -3.41 14.64
CA THR A 45 -9.40 -2.91 13.39
C THR A 45 -8.73 -3.49 12.15
N ARG A 46 -7.40 -3.50 12.08
CA ARG A 46 -6.64 -4.05 10.94
C ARG A 46 -6.82 -5.55 10.82
N SER A 47 -6.84 -6.26 11.95
CA SER A 47 -7.09 -7.71 11.99
C SER A 47 -8.49 -8.06 11.51
N ALA A 48 -9.50 -7.33 11.99
CA ALA A 48 -10.88 -7.49 11.56
C ALA A 48 -11.03 -7.23 10.05
N MET A 49 -10.40 -6.16 9.54
CA MET A 49 -10.44 -5.87 8.10
C MET A 49 -9.75 -6.94 7.26
N LEU A 50 -8.59 -7.42 7.70
CA LEU A 50 -7.88 -8.50 7.00
C LEU A 50 -8.73 -9.78 6.97
N ALA A 51 -9.38 -10.13 8.09
CA ALA A 51 -10.26 -11.29 8.18
C ALA A 51 -11.49 -11.13 7.28
N LEU A 52 -12.13 -9.95 7.24
CA LEU A 52 -13.27 -9.67 6.38
C LEU A 52 -12.90 -9.75 4.90
N ILE A 53 -11.78 -9.17 4.50
CA ILE A 53 -11.28 -9.22 3.12
C ILE A 53 -10.95 -10.66 2.74
N HIS A 54 -10.26 -11.40 3.62
CA HIS A 54 -9.94 -12.80 3.38
C HIS A 54 -11.21 -13.64 3.20
N ALA A 55 -12.19 -13.48 4.10
CA ALA A 55 -13.48 -14.16 4.00
C ALA A 55 -14.22 -13.82 2.71
N TYR A 56 -14.23 -12.55 2.31
CA TYR A 56 -14.87 -12.11 1.06
C TYR A 56 -14.30 -12.84 -0.15
N VAL A 57 -12.97 -12.88 -0.28
CA VAL A 57 -12.28 -13.51 -1.41
C VAL A 57 -12.55 -15.02 -1.50
N GLN A 58 -12.86 -15.69 -0.39
CA GLN A 58 -13.26 -17.12 -0.44
C GLN A 58 -14.59 -17.35 -1.17
N PHE A 59 -15.46 -16.34 -1.23
CA PHE A 59 -16.80 -16.43 -1.83
C PHE A 59 -16.95 -15.63 -3.12
N THR A 60 -15.88 -14.98 -3.59
CA THR A 60 -15.88 -14.18 -4.81
C THR A 60 -14.82 -14.65 -5.79
N PHE A 61 -14.95 -14.21 -7.05
CA PHE A 61 -14.00 -14.55 -8.12
C PHE A 61 -12.78 -13.62 -8.15
N GLY A 62 -12.56 -12.78 -7.12
CA GLY A 62 -11.48 -11.81 -7.12
C GLY A 62 -11.41 -10.91 -5.88
N PRO A 63 -10.36 -10.08 -5.78
CA PRO A 63 -10.18 -9.15 -4.67
C PRO A 63 -11.30 -8.11 -4.64
N PRO A 64 -11.73 -7.65 -3.45
CA PRO A 64 -12.75 -6.61 -3.36
C PRO A 64 -12.22 -5.27 -3.87
N THR A 65 -13.08 -4.53 -4.54
CA THR A 65 -12.90 -3.11 -4.84
C THR A 65 -12.94 -2.26 -3.56
N LEU A 66 -12.43 -1.03 -3.63
CA LEU A 66 -12.49 -0.10 -2.50
C LEU A 66 -13.93 0.15 -2.00
N ILE A 67 -14.91 0.20 -2.91
CA ILE A 67 -16.33 0.40 -2.55
C ILE A 67 -16.87 -0.82 -1.80
N GLU A 68 -16.52 -2.03 -2.23
CA GLU A 68 -16.94 -3.26 -1.55
C GLU A 68 -16.31 -3.35 -0.15
N VAL A 69 -15.04 -2.98 0.01
CA VAL A 69 -14.39 -2.96 1.34
C VAL A 69 -15.05 -1.95 2.29
N GLN A 70 -15.48 -0.79 1.79
CA GLN A 70 -16.25 0.18 2.59
C GLN A 70 -17.56 -0.44 3.10
N LYS A 71 -18.26 -1.21 2.27
CA LYS A 71 -19.50 -1.91 2.66
C LYS A 71 -19.24 -3.06 3.63
N LEU A 72 -18.16 -3.84 3.41
CA LEU A 72 -17.76 -4.93 4.28
C LEU A 72 -17.43 -4.46 5.70
N ALA A 73 -16.87 -3.27 5.85
CA ALA A 73 -16.62 -2.66 7.15
C ALA A 73 -17.89 -2.04 7.75
N TYR A 74 -18.76 -1.47 6.91
CA TYR A 74 -19.98 -0.81 7.35
C TYR A 74 -20.98 -1.77 8.01
N PHE A 75 -21.23 -2.95 7.43
CA PHE A 75 -22.28 -3.85 7.94
C PHE A 75 -21.98 -4.46 9.33
N PRO A 76 -20.77 -4.95 9.62
CA PRO A 76 -20.41 -5.41 10.97
C PRO A 76 -20.53 -4.28 11.99
N GLN A 77 -20.10 -3.06 11.65
CA GLN A 77 -20.23 -1.92 12.56
C GLN A 77 -21.69 -1.55 12.82
N LEU A 78 -22.52 -1.58 11.79
CA LEU A 78 -23.97 -1.40 11.93
C LEU A 78 -24.60 -2.49 12.80
N SER A 79 -24.01 -3.69 12.81
CA SER A 79 -24.46 -4.84 13.61
C SER A 79 -23.94 -4.83 15.07
N GLY A 80 -23.15 -3.81 15.45
CA GLY A 80 -22.67 -3.62 16.83
C GLY A 80 -21.16 -3.84 17.02
N GLU A 81 -20.40 -4.17 15.97
CA GLU A 81 -18.94 -4.30 16.07
C GLU A 81 -18.27 -2.91 16.16
N ASP A 82 -17.51 -2.63 17.23
CA ASP A 82 -16.82 -1.34 17.35
C ASP A 82 -15.53 -1.29 16.53
N LEU A 83 -15.66 -1.05 15.23
CA LEU A 83 -14.53 -0.83 14.33
C LEU A 83 -13.97 0.60 14.41
N LYS A 84 -14.57 1.49 15.22
CA LYS A 84 -14.19 2.91 15.39
C LYS A 84 -14.12 3.67 14.07
N MET A 85 -15.03 3.39 13.15
CA MET A 85 -15.10 4.07 11.85
C MET A 85 -16.22 5.11 11.83
N GLU A 86 -15.90 6.30 11.33
CA GLU A 86 -16.89 7.36 11.15
C GLU A 86 -17.41 7.32 9.72
N PHE A 87 -18.44 6.53 9.48
CA PHE A 87 -19.08 6.44 8.17
C PHE A 87 -19.94 7.67 7.89
N LYS A 88 -19.72 8.28 6.73
CA LYS A 88 -20.53 9.36 6.19
C LYS A 88 -21.21 8.92 4.89
N PRO A 89 -22.41 9.40 4.56
CA PRO A 89 -23.05 9.10 3.30
C PRO A 89 -22.31 9.76 2.13
N HIS A 90 -22.03 8.98 1.08
CA HIS A 90 -21.44 9.44 -0.18
C HIS A 90 -22.13 8.77 -1.38
N LEU A 91 -21.67 9.08 -2.61
CA LEU A 91 -22.30 8.67 -3.86
C LEU A 91 -22.54 7.15 -4.00
N TYR A 92 -21.60 6.33 -3.54
CA TYR A 92 -21.66 4.86 -3.67
C TYR A 92 -21.97 4.14 -2.35
N GLY A 93 -22.46 4.89 -1.36
CA GLY A 93 -22.79 4.40 -0.03
C GLY A 93 -21.95 5.05 1.08
N PRO A 94 -22.01 4.47 2.29
CA PRO A 94 -21.26 4.97 3.42
C PRO A 94 -19.75 4.83 3.20
N TYR A 95 -19.00 5.85 3.58
CA TYR A 95 -17.55 5.90 3.46
C TYR A 95 -16.93 6.38 4.76
N ALA A 96 -15.85 5.73 5.18
CA ALA A 96 -15.03 6.16 6.29
C ALA A 96 -13.58 6.44 5.84
N ASP A 97 -13.09 7.65 6.09
CA ASP A 97 -11.69 8.00 5.82
C ASP A 97 -10.73 7.25 6.76
N THR A 98 -11.18 6.95 7.98
CA THR A 98 -10.45 6.09 8.93
C THR A 98 -10.17 4.71 8.34
N LEU A 99 -11.13 4.13 7.60
CA LEU A 99 -10.94 2.85 6.92
C LEU A 99 -9.89 2.97 5.82
N ARG A 100 -9.96 4.03 4.99
CA ARG A 100 -8.95 4.24 3.95
C ARG A 100 -7.55 4.33 4.55
N ARG A 101 -7.35 5.10 5.62
CA ARG A 101 -6.05 5.18 6.30
C ARG A 101 -5.60 3.82 6.87
N ALA A 102 -6.52 3.02 7.38
CA ALA A 102 -6.21 1.67 7.86
C ALA A 102 -5.76 0.75 6.72
N LEU A 103 -6.44 0.78 5.57
CA LEU A 103 -6.07 0.02 4.37
C LEU A 103 -4.74 0.48 3.80
N SER A 104 -4.52 1.78 3.65
CA SER A 104 -3.25 2.34 3.16
C SER A 104 -2.07 1.97 4.06
N ALA A 105 -2.26 1.87 5.38
CA ALA A 105 -1.21 1.39 6.25
C ALA A 105 -0.84 -0.08 5.98
N MET A 106 -1.82 -0.92 5.63
CA MET A 106 -1.62 -2.35 5.37
C MET A 106 -1.15 -2.67 3.94
N GLU A 107 -1.22 -1.68 3.04
CA GLU A 107 -0.82 -1.81 1.63
C GLU A 107 0.64 -2.27 1.51
N GLY A 108 0.90 -3.23 0.63
CA GLY A 108 2.25 -3.75 0.39
C GLY A 108 2.80 -4.62 1.52
N HIS A 109 2.02 -4.87 2.58
CA HIS A 109 2.39 -5.75 3.70
C HIS A 109 1.43 -6.93 3.85
N TYR A 110 0.13 -6.65 3.97
CA TYR A 110 -0.90 -7.67 4.19
C TYR A 110 -1.90 -7.75 3.04
N ILE A 111 -2.11 -6.62 2.37
CA ILE A 111 -3.04 -6.48 1.24
C ILE A 111 -2.39 -5.62 0.16
N THR A 112 -2.96 -5.68 -1.05
CA THR A 112 -2.56 -4.83 -2.17
C THR A 112 -3.78 -4.33 -2.93
N GLY A 113 -3.67 -3.16 -3.54
CA GLY A 113 -4.71 -2.57 -4.39
C GLY A 113 -5.60 -1.53 -3.70
N PHE A 114 -5.20 -1.04 -2.52
CA PHE A 114 -5.92 -0.03 -1.73
C PHE A 114 -5.13 1.25 -1.46
N GLY A 115 -3.88 1.33 -1.93
CA GLY A 115 -2.97 2.49 -1.84
C GLY A 115 -2.97 3.35 -3.10
#